data_AF-A0A932NV95-F1
#
_entry.id   AF-A0A932NV95-F1
#
_cell.length_a   1.000
_cell.length_b   1.000
_cell.length_c   1.000
_cell.angle_alpha   90.00
_cell.angle_beta   90.00
_cell.angle_gamma   90.00
#
_symmetry.space_group_name_H-M   'P 1'
#
loop_
_entity.id
_entity.type
_entity.pdbx_description
1 polymer ?
#
loop_
_entity_poly.entity_id
_entity_poly.type
_entity_poly.pdbx_seq_one_letter_code
_entity_poly.pdbx_strand_id
1 'polypeptide(L)'
;MPSVHLVGSRMIEYNDAAYVTRVYRRPKKNGGFVHTAETVLDADDNIVSDGNTFEEVLAKQRHILPLALFSRDVLRRVVATLP
;
A
#
# COMPACT_ATOMS: atom_id res chain seq x y z
N MET A 1 3.92 14.39 -17.63
CA MET A 1 4.18 13.36 -16.58
C MET A 1 4.21 12.00 -17.27
N PRO A 2 5.15 11.08 -16.95
CA PRO A 2 5.06 9.71 -17.45
C PRO A 2 3.71 9.13 -17.02
N SER A 3 2.99 8.52 -17.96
CA SER A 3 1.65 7.99 -17.71
C SER A 3 1.72 6.87 -16.68
N VAL A 4 0.96 7.04 -15.59
CA VAL A 4 0.75 6.01 -14.57
C VAL A 4 -0.43 5.16 -15.03
N HIS A 5 -0.25 3.85 -15.09
CA HIS A 5 -1.28 2.92 -15.54
C HIS A 5 -1.66 1.96 -14.43
N LEU A 6 -2.95 1.88 -14.10
CA LEU A 6 -3.46 0.82 -13.24
C LEU A 6 -3.30 -0.53 -13.96
N VAL A 7 -2.60 -1.48 -13.33
CA VAL A 7 -2.32 -2.81 -13.91
C VAL A 7 -3.01 -3.94 -13.15
N GLY A 8 -3.57 -3.66 -11.99
CA GLY A 8 -4.43 -4.61 -11.29
C GLY A 8 -4.75 -4.17 -9.87
N SER A 9 -5.52 -5.01 -9.18
CA SER A 9 -5.83 -4.85 -7.76
C SER A 9 -5.92 -6.20 -7.06
N ARG A 10 -5.75 -6.17 -5.74
CA ARG A 10 -5.92 -7.32 -4.85
C ARG A 10 -6.53 -6.87 -3.52
N MET A 11 -7.37 -7.74 -2.96
CA MET A 11 -7.79 -7.62 -1.57
C MET A 11 -6.69 -8.20 -0.67
N ILE A 12 -6.38 -7.49 0.42
CA ILE A 12 -5.54 -7.99 1.50
C ILE A 12 -6.39 -7.98 2.76
N GLU A 13 -6.49 -9.12 3.42
CA GLU A 13 -7.28 -9.29 4.64
C GLU A 13 -6.41 -9.08 5.89
N TYR A 14 -6.94 -8.38 6.88
CA TYR A 14 -6.32 -8.16 8.18
C TYR A 14 -7.38 -7.85 9.24
N ASN A 15 -7.37 -8.57 10.36
CA ASN A 15 -8.32 -8.42 11.49
C ASN A 15 -9.78 -8.27 11.03
N ASP A 16 -10.28 -9.24 10.27
CA ASP A 16 -11.66 -9.30 9.72
C ASP A 16 -12.04 -8.15 8.76
N ALA A 17 -11.11 -7.28 8.40
CA ALA A 17 -11.27 -6.23 7.40
C ALA A 17 -10.51 -6.57 6.12
N ALA A 18 -11.07 -6.16 4.97
CA ALA A 18 -10.46 -6.37 3.66
C ALA A 18 -10.10 -5.04 3.01
N TYR A 19 -8.83 -4.87 2.68
CA TYR A 19 -8.27 -3.63 2.15
C TYR A 19 -7.95 -3.77 0.67
N VAL A 20 -8.44 -2.84 -0.15
CA VAL A 20 -8.15 -2.82 -1.59
C VAL A 20 -6.76 -2.27 -1.81
N THR A 21 -5.88 -3.09 -2.39
CA THR A 21 -4.58 -2.66 -2.88
C THR A 21 -4.64 -2.54 -4.39
N ARG A 22 -4.34 -1.34 -4.91
CA ARG A 22 -4.19 -1.07 -6.35
C ARG A 22 -2.73 -1.12 -6.72
N VAL A 23 -2.41 -1.67 -7.88
CA VAL A 23 -1.05 -1.68 -8.40
C VAL A 23 -1.01 -0.87 -9.69
N TYR A 24 -0.12 0.10 -9.71
CA TYR A 24 0.15 0.92 -10.88
C TYR A 24 1.52 0.58 -11.44
N ARG A 25 1.70 0.82 -12.74
CA ARG A 25 3.02 0.82 -13.38
C ARG A 25 3.33 2.17 -13.98
N ARG A 26 4.61 2.54 -13.96
CA ARG A 26 5.16 3.69 -14.69
C ARG A 26 6.47 3.31 -15.39
N PRO A 27 6.75 3.83 -16.59
CA PRO A 27 8.02 3.59 -17.27
C PRO A 27 9.19 4.23 -16.51
N LYS A 28 10.34 3.56 -16.48
CA LYS A 28 11.60 4.13 -15.98
C LYS A 28 12.31 4.93 -17.07
N LYS A 29 13.11 5.93 -16.68
CA LYS A 29 13.94 6.70 -17.62
C LYS A 29 14.93 5.82 -18.41
N ASN A 30 15.41 4.73 -17.82
CA ASN A 30 16.43 3.85 -18.39
C ASN A 30 15.84 2.57 -19.02
N GLY A 31 14.54 2.56 -19.32
CA GLY A 31 13.83 1.37 -19.77
C GLY A 31 13.29 0.49 -18.64
N GLY A 32 12.30 -0.34 -18.96
CA GLY A 32 11.54 -1.13 -17.98
C GLY A 32 10.49 -0.32 -17.22
N PHE A 33 9.92 -0.92 -16.16
CA PHE A 33 8.81 -0.36 -15.40
C PHE A 33 9.09 -0.39 -13.89
N VAL A 34 8.60 0.62 -13.17
CA VAL A 34 8.37 0.55 -11.73
C VAL A 34 6.91 0.18 -11.52
N HIS A 35 6.68 -0.73 -10.60
CA HIS A 35 5.37 -1.03 -10.05
C HIS A 35 5.24 -0.36 -8.68
N THR A 36 4.05 0.11 -8.38
CA THR A 36 3.72 0.76 -7.11
C THR A 36 2.40 0.17 -6.63
N ALA A 37 2.43 -0.55 -5.51
CA ALA A 37 1.23 -0.97 -4.80
C ALA A 37 0.80 0.13 -3.82
N GLU A 38 -0.50 0.42 -3.79
CA GLU A 38 -1.10 1.45 -2.94
C GLU A 38 -2.33 0.86 -2.26
N THR A 39 -2.38 0.96 -0.94
CA THR A 39 -3.57 0.73 -0.12
C THR A 39 -3.96 2.07 0.50
N VAL A 40 -5.11 2.61 0.10
CA VAL A 40 -5.66 3.85 0.68
C VAL A 40 -6.44 3.48 1.92
N LEU A 41 -6.10 4.08 3.06
CA LEU A 41 -6.76 3.87 4.33
C LEU A 41 -7.65 5.07 4.73
N ASP A 42 -7.24 6.28 4.35
CA ASP A 42 -8.00 7.53 4.51
C ASP A 42 -7.58 8.56 3.45
N ALA A 43 -8.19 9.74 3.41
CA ALA A 43 -7.96 10.78 2.37
C ALA A 43 -6.48 11.17 2.19
N ASP A 44 -5.69 11.15 3.27
CA ASP A 44 -4.26 11.50 3.27
C ASP A 44 -3.39 10.40 3.90
N ASP A 45 -3.91 9.17 3.99
CA ASP A 45 -3.22 8.05 4.63
C ASP A 45 -3.18 6.84 3.70
N ASN A 46 -2.04 6.70 3.04
CA ASN A 46 -1.79 5.67 2.04
C ASN A 46 -0.56 4.87 2.45
N ILE A 47 -0.65 3.55 2.31
CA ILE A 47 0.51 2.67 2.42
C ILE A 47 0.97 2.32 1.02
N VAL A 48 2.22 2.63 0.71
CA VAL A 48 2.78 2.49 -0.62
C VAL A 48 4.00 1.58 -0.60
N SER A 49 4.06 0.63 -1.52
CA SER A 49 5.22 -0.23 -1.75
C SER A 49 5.66 -0.17 -3.21
N ASP A 50 6.91 0.20 -3.45
CA ASP A 50 7.52 0.20 -4.78
C ASP A 50 8.31 -1.09 -5.07
N GLY A 51 8.38 -1.44 -6.35
CA GLY A 51 9.08 -2.64 -6.82
C GLY A 51 9.21 -2.69 -8.33
N ASN A 52 9.86 -3.74 -8.82
CA ASN A 52 10.10 -3.94 -10.25
C ASN A 52 9.01 -4.80 -10.91
N THR A 53 8.29 -5.62 -10.14
CA THR A 53 7.21 -6.48 -10.66
C THR A 53 5.91 -6.29 -9.87
N PHE A 54 4.79 -6.71 -10.45
CA PHE A 54 3.48 -6.70 -9.83
C PHE A 54 3.44 -7.56 -8.56
N GLU A 55 4.04 -8.74 -8.63
CA GLU A 55 4.09 -9.74 -7.55
C GLU A 55 4.96 -9.26 -6.40
N GLU A 56 6.10 -8.62 -6.69
CA GLU A 56 7.02 -8.07 -5.69
C GLU A 56 6.31 -7.00 -4.85
N VAL A 57 5.62 -6.06 -5.49
CA VAL A 57 4.94 -4.97 -4.75
C VAL A 57 3.78 -5.49 -3.93
N LEU A 58 3.04 -6.49 -4.42
CA LEU A 58 1.99 -7.13 -3.63
C LEU A 58 2.53 -7.90 -2.45
N ALA A 59 3.66 -8.60 -2.61
CA ALA A 59 4.30 -9.32 -1.51
C ALA A 59 4.78 -8.33 -0.44
N LYS A 60 5.41 -7.22 -0.84
CA LYS A 60 5.78 -6.12 0.08
C LYS A 60 4.55 -5.55 0.79
N GLN A 61 3.48 -5.26 0.03
CA GLN A 61 2.26 -4.71 0.58
C GLN A 61 1.63 -5.62 1.63
N ARG A 62 1.57 -6.93 1.36
CA ARG A 62 1.06 -7.94 2.32
C ARG A 62 1.86 -7.98 3.61
N HIS A 63 3.15 -7.65 3.57
CA HIS A 63 4.01 -7.66 4.74
C HIS A 63 3.90 -6.35 5.54
N ILE A 64 3.89 -5.20 4.87
CA ILE A 64 3.89 -3.89 5.54
C ILE A 64 2.50 -3.46 6.02
N LEU A 65 1.42 -3.84 5.31
CA LEU A 65 0.06 -3.41 5.64
C LEU A 65 -0.36 -3.83 7.06
N PRO A 66 -0.17 -5.09 7.51
CA PRO A 66 -0.46 -5.48 8.90
C PRO A 66 0.31 -4.64 9.94
N LEU A 67 1.58 -4.34 9.68
CA LEU A 67 2.43 -3.57 10.60
C LEU A 67 1.97 -2.12 10.71
N ALA A 68 1.64 -1.51 9.57
CA ALA A 68 1.14 -0.14 9.53
C ALA A 68 -0.24 -0.02 10.20
N LEU A 69 -1.15 -0.98 9.96
CA LEU A 69 -2.45 -1.03 10.63
C LEU A 69 -2.30 -1.19 12.14
N PHE A 70 -1.40 -2.09 12.59
CA PHE A 70 -1.10 -2.24 14.01
C PHE A 70 -0.54 -0.95 14.62
N SER A 71 0.39 -0.28 13.94
CA SER A 71 0.95 1.00 14.40
C SER A 71 -0.12 2.07 14.58
N ARG A 72 -1.10 2.14 13.66
CA ARG A 72 -2.25 3.04 13.77
C ARG A 72 -3.13 2.71 14.98
N ASP A 73 -3.40 1.44 15.23
CA ASP A 73 -4.21 1.03 16.37
C ASP A 73 -3.52 1.37 17.71
N VAL A 74 -2.19 1.18 17.79
CA VAL A 74 -1.41 1.60 18.95
C VAL A 74 -1.50 3.12 19.15
N LEU A 75 -1.29 3.91 18.09
CA LEU A 75 -1.36 5.37 18.17
C LEU A 75 -2.74 5.84 18.64
N ARG A 76 -3.83 5.26 18.10
CA ARG A 76 -5.21 5.58 18.51
C ARG A 76 -5.44 5.31 20.00
N ARG A 77 -4.95 4.17 20.50
CA ARG A 77 -5.07 3.82 21.92
C ARG A 77 -4.29 4.79 22.81
N VAL A 78 -3.07 5.14 22.43
CA VAL A 78 -2.24 6.10 23.17
C VAL A 78 -2.91 7.47 23.22
N VAL A 79 -3.35 7.99 22.06
CA VAL A 79 -4.02 9.30 21.98
C VAL A 79 -5.32 9.32 22.80
N ALA A 80 -6.11 8.25 22.77
CA ALA A 80 -7.34 8.15 23.56
C ALA A 80 -7.10 8.13 25.08
N THR A 81 -5.88 7.80 25.52
CA THR A 81 -5.48 7.79 26.93
C THR A 81 -4.76 9.07 27.38
N LEU A 82 -4.53 10.02 26.49
CA LEU A 82 -3.97 11.32 26.86
C LEU A 82 -5.05 12.17 27.56
N PRO A 83 -4.72 12.84 28.68
CA PRO A 83 -5.65 13.67 29.46
C PRO A 83 -6.07 14.95 28.73
#